data_AF-A0A536G7S7-F1
#
_entry.id   AF-A0A536G7S7-F1
#
_cell.length_a   1.000
_cell.length_b   1.000
_cell.length_c   1.000
_cell.angle_alpha   90.00
_cell.angle_beta   90.00
_cell.angle_gamma   90.00
#
_symmetry.space_group_name_H-M   'P 1'
#
loop_
_entity.id
_entity.type
_entity.pdbx_description
1 polymer ?
#
loop_
_entity_poly.entity_id
_entity_poly.type
_entity_poly.pdbx_seq_one_letter_code
_entity_poly.pdbx_strand_id
1 'polypeptide(L)'
;MSALNVVLPLGSSVLSFIFAVMVLDQWWQRRHSFQLVWGIGLLWYGLSAGTEFMGSAFGWNEPLYRMWYLTGAFFVAAYLGAGTIYLLSKSRFGYFAGATILVGGLLSFLFSRSSLYPGSSGAGTAAFAIALVGGVAVIIATATRRALAAHIAMGVLAVGSLAVAYMVLGAHLAAPGWAVDPHTHVPVGSAFPGYVRVLTGPFNIAGALCLVFGAIYSAYVYMPKKRVLPARLAILAVTVNFVASLPGAVVALIHGKLNSRVPATILIAIGAFIPGLTSGLNRFGVTWSFFLGEFVGLVLIFVGFLVSEEVFRNVRIGTTLWSRSSSASLEREVG
;
A
#
# COMPACT_ATOMS: atom_id res chain seq x y z
N MET A 1 25.24 -0.69 -14.65
CA MET A 1 24.29 -1.36 -13.74
C MET A 1 24.99 -1.75 -12.45
N SER A 2 24.41 -1.46 -11.28
CA SER A 2 24.99 -1.85 -9.98
C SER A 2 24.49 -3.24 -9.56
N ALA A 3 25.26 -4.00 -8.78
CA ALA A 3 24.78 -5.28 -8.21
C ALA A 3 23.51 -5.10 -7.36
N LEU A 4 23.33 -3.93 -6.74
CA LEU A 4 22.15 -3.60 -5.94
C LEU A 4 20.87 -3.54 -6.78
N ASN A 5 20.96 -3.15 -8.06
CA ASN A 5 19.81 -3.14 -8.98
C ASN A 5 19.29 -4.53 -9.30
N VAL A 6 20.05 -5.57 -8.99
CA VAL A 6 19.69 -6.97 -9.22
C VAL A 6 19.26 -7.62 -7.90
N VAL A 7 20.07 -7.45 -6.85
CA VAL A 7 19.85 -8.11 -5.56
C VAL A 7 18.64 -7.55 -4.83
N LEU A 8 18.43 -6.22 -4.83
CA LEU A 8 17.32 -5.62 -4.09
C LEU A 8 15.95 -6.00 -4.70
N PRO A 9 15.71 -5.90 -6.02
CA PRO A 9 14.43 -6.34 -6.59
C PRO A 9 14.19 -7.84 -6.46
N LEU A 10 15.25 -8.67 -6.57
CA LEU A 10 15.13 -10.11 -6.32
C LEU A 10 14.71 -10.39 -4.88
N GLY A 11 15.38 -9.75 -3.92
CA GLY A 11 15.06 -9.86 -2.50
C GLY A 11 13.62 -9.39 -2.20
N SER A 12 13.20 -8.27 -2.77
CA SER A 12 11.83 -7.76 -2.67
C SER A 12 10.81 -8.75 -3.26
N SER A 13 11.10 -9.31 -4.43
CA SER A 13 10.21 -10.27 -5.10
C SER A 13 10.02 -11.53 -4.27
N VAL A 14 11.12 -12.16 -3.85
CA VAL A 14 11.10 -13.38 -3.04
C VAL A 14 10.41 -13.14 -1.70
N LEU A 15 10.78 -12.06 -1.00
CA LEU A 15 10.16 -11.72 0.29
C LEU A 15 8.66 -11.46 0.14
N SER A 16 8.25 -10.76 -0.91
CA SER A 16 6.83 -10.46 -1.14
C SER A 16 6.03 -11.71 -1.46
N PHE A 17 6.57 -12.66 -2.23
CA PHE A 17 5.88 -13.93 -2.49
C PHE A 17 5.77 -14.80 -1.24
N ILE A 18 6.83 -14.91 -0.43
CA ILE A 18 6.78 -15.61 0.86
C ILE A 18 5.69 -14.98 1.75
N PHE A 19 5.70 -13.65 1.84
CA PHE A 19 4.73 -12.91 2.63
C PHE A 19 3.30 -13.11 2.11
N ALA A 20 3.10 -13.08 0.79
CA ALA A 20 1.80 -13.33 0.16
C ALA A 20 1.27 -14.72 0.52
N VAL A 21 2.11 -15.77 0.43
CA VAL A 21 1.73 -17.14 0.81
C VAL A 21 1.30 -17.20 2.28
N MET A 22 2.04 -16.57 3.19
CA MET A 22 1.70 -16.54 4.62
C MET A 22 0.35 -15.85 4.88
N VAL A 23 0.09 -14.72 4.21
CA VAL A 23 -1.18 -13.98 4.36
C VAL A 23 -2.35 -14.75 3.73
N LEU A 24 -2.13 -15.41 2.58
CA LEU A 24 -3.16 -16.20 1.90
C LEU A 24 -3.49 -17.50 2.64
N ASP A 25 -2.51 -18.14 3.28
CA ASP A 25 -2.75 -19.28 4.18
C ASP A 25 -3.65 -18.86 5.37
N GLN A 26 -3.39 -17.70 5.97
CA GLN A 26 -4.28 -17.17 7.02
C GLN A 26 -5.68 -16.88 6.49
N TRP A 27 -5.78 -16.30 5.29
CA TRP A 27 -7.08 -16.09 4.66
C TRP A 27 -7.80 -17.42 4.44
N TRP A 28 -7.11 -18.47 3.99
CA TRP A 28 -7.70 -19.77 3.79
C TRP A 28 -8.33 -20.33 5.07
N GLN A 29 -7.65 -20.12 6.21
CA GLN A 29 -8.08 -20.59 7.52
C GLN A 29 -9.19 -19.73 8.15
N ARG A 30 -9.08 -18.40 8.08
CA ARG A 30 -9.99 -17.46 8.80
C ARG A 30 -11.03 -16.78 7.91
N ARG A 31 -10.83 -16.80 6.59
CA ARG A 31 -11.69 -16.23 5.55
C ARG A 31 -12.00 -14.73 5.73
N HIS A 32 -11.08 -13.97 6.32
CA HIS A 32 -11.25 -12.52 6.42
C HIS A 32 -10.90 -11.81 5.10
N SER A 33 -11.83 -11.03 4.55
CA SER A 33 -11.69 -10.39 3.24
C SER A 33 -10.44 -9.52 3.09
N PHE A 34 -10.02 -8.82 4.16
CA PHE A 34 -8.83 -7.97 4.11
C PHE A 34 -7.54 -8.76 3.85
N GLN A 35 -7.44 -10.00 4.34
CA GLN A 35 -6.27 -10.87 4.14
C GLN A 35 -6.17 -11.29 2.67
N LEU A 36 -7.30 -11.62 2.03
CA LEU A 36 -7.32 -11.93 0.61
C LEU A 36 -6.81 -10.74 -0.23
N VAL A 37 -7.35 -9.56 0.04
CA VAL A 37 -7.00 -8.35 -0.73
C VAL A 37 -5.54 -7.94 -0.50
N TRP A 38 -5.02 -8.05 0.73
CA TRP A 38 -3.60 -7.86 1.01
C TRP A 38 -2.72 -8.91 0.34
N GLY A 39 -3.12 -10.19 0.37
CA GLY A 39 -2.42 -11.26 -0.33
C GLY A 39 -2.30 -10.99 -1.83
N ILE A 40 -3.38 -10.53 -2.47
CA ILE A 40 -3.37 -10.10 -3.88
C ILE A 40 -2.42 -8.91 -4.08
N GLY A 41 -2.46 -7.90 -3.20
CA GLY A 41 -1.53 -6.77 -3.26
C GLY A 41 -0.05 -7.18 -3.15
N LEU A 42 0.26 -8.15 -2.29
CA LEU A 42 1.61 -8.71 -2.13
C LEU A 42 2.04 -9.56 -3.35
N LEU A 43 1.11 -10.26 -4.00
CA LEU A 43 1.40 -10.92 -5.28
C LEU A 43 1.74 -9.90 -6.36
N TRP A 44 1.02 -8.78 -6.45
CA TRP A 44 1.36 -7.69 -7.39
C TRP A 44 2.72 -7.08 -7.10
N TYR A 45 3.06 -6.92 -5.81
CA TYR A 45 4.38 -6.43 -5.42
C TYR A 45 5.46 -7.43 -5.85
N GLY A 46 5.28 -8.71 -5.54
CA GLY A 46 6.23 -9.77 -5.90
C GLY A 46 6.47 -9.85 -7.42
N LEU A 47 5.40 -9.70 -8.20
CA LEU A 47 5.47 -9.66 -9.66
C LEU A 47 6.19 -8.40 -10.16
N SER A 48 5.87 -7.22 -9.62
CA SER A 48 6.54 -5.96 -9.96
C SER A 48 8.05 -6.03 -9.72
N ALA A 49 8.45 -6.37 -8.50
CA ALA A 49 9.86 -6.50 -8.14
C ALA A 49 10.56 -7.63 -8.92
N GLY A 50 9.82 -8.70 -9.25
CA GLY A 50 10.31 -9.78 -10.10
C GLY A 50 10.62 -9.29 -11.51
N THR A 51 9.77 -8.45 -12.11
CA THR A 51 10.02 -7.86 -13.42
C THR A 51 11.19 -6.87 -13.41
N GLU A 52 11.38 -6.13 -12.32
CA GLU A 52 12.55 -5.26 -12.13
C GLU A 52 13.84 -6.05 -12.05
N PHE A 53 13.85 -7.16 -11.31
CA PHE A 53 14.98 -8.09 -11.27
C PHE A 53 15.27 -8.65 -12.66
N MET A 54 14.26 -9.17 -13.35
CA MET A 54 14.42 -9.70 -14.71
C MET A 54 15.00 -8.65 -15.66
N GLY A 55 14.45 -7.43 -15.64
CA GLY A 55 14.88 -6.34 -16.52
C GLY A 55 16.29 -5.84 -16.20
N SER A 56 16.66 -5.80 -14.91
CA SER A 56 17.98 -5.36 -14.48
C SER A 56 19.06 -6.44 -14.68
N ALA A 57 18.71 -7.72 -14.60
CA ALA A 57 19.66 -8.84 -14.73
C ALA A 57 19.85 -9.32 -16.17
N PHE A 58 18.75 -9.38 -16.93
CA PHE A 58 18.71 -10.03 -18.24
C PHE A 58 18.34 -9.06 -19.37
N GLY A 59 18.05 -7.80 -19.05
CA GLY A 59 17.67 -6.76 -20.01
C GLY A 59 16.16 -6.58 -20.12
N TRP A 60 15.76 -5.37 -20.51
CA TRP A 60 14.37 -4.99 -20.66
C TRP A 60 13.83 -5.32 -22.05
N ASN A 61 12.55 -5.70 -22.08
CA ASN A 61 11.74 -5.79 -23.28
C ASN A 61 10.35 -5.22 -22.99
N GLU A 62 9.59 -4.96 -24.04
CA GLU A 62 8.30 -4.29 -23.94
C GLU A 62 7.26 -5.05 -23.08
N PRO A 63 7.02 -6.37 -23.24
CA PRO A 63 6.10 -7.10 -22.35
C PRO A 63 6.48 -7.01 -20.87
N LEU A 64 7.77 -7.18 -20.57
CA LEU A 64 8.27 -7.11 -19.20
C LEU A 64 8.06 -5.73 -18.59
N TYR A 65 8.32 -4.69 -19.37
CA TYR A 65 8.14 -3.29 -18.97
C TYR A 65 6.65 -2.93 -18.77
N ARG A 66 5.75 -3.44 -19.62
CA ARG A 66 4.29 -3.28 -19.44
C ARG A 66 3.81 -3.97 -18.16
N MET A 67 4.31 -5.18 -17.88
CA MET A 67 3.97 -5.91 -16.65
C MET A 67 4.43 -5.12 -15.42
N TRP A 68 5.71 -4.71 -15.38
CA TRP A 68 6.26 -3.87 -14.32
C TRP A 68 5.38 -2.64 -14.06
N TYR A 69 5.08 -1.89 -15.12
CA TYR A 69 4.34 -0.65 -14.99
C TYR A 69 2.91 -0.88 -14.51
N LEU A 70 2.23 -1.90 -15.02
CA LEU A 70 0.87 -2.22 -14.60
C LEU A 70 0.83 -2.66 -13.12
N THR A 71 1.69 -3.60 -12.74
CA THR A 71 1.66 -4.15 -11.38
C THR A 71 2.17 -3.14 -10.36
N GLY A 72 3.34 -2.55 -10.62
CA GLY A 72 4.01 -1.63 -9.69
C GLY A 72 3.33 -0.27 -9.61
N ALA A 73 3.11 0.39 -10.76
CA ALA A 73 2.65 1.77 -10.76
C ALA A 73 1.14 1.92 -10.46
N PHE A 74 0.34 0.86 -10.61
CA PHE A 74 -1.11 0.89 -10.35
C PHE A 74 -1.56 -0.04 -9.24
N PHE A 75 -1.15 -1.31 -9.24
CA PHE A 75 -1.83 -2.31 -8.42
C PHE A 75 -1.31 -2.44 -6.99
N VAL A 76 0.01 -2.36 -6.75
CA VAL A 76 0.58 -2.60 -5.40
C VAL A 76 -0.08 -1.72 -4.33
N ALA A 77 0.06 -0.40 -4.43
CA ALA A 77 -0.43 0.51 -3.41
C ALA A 77 -1.96 0.45 -3.28
N ALA A 78 -2.66 0.37 -4.41
CA ALA A 78 -4.12 0.40 -4.45
C ALA A 78 -4.75 -0.83 -3.77
N TYR A 79 -4.23 -2.04 -4.05
CA TYR A 79 -4.74 -3.26 -3.44
C TYR A 79 -4.35 -3.36 -1.96
N LEU A 80 -3.12 -3.00 -1.58
CA LEU A 80 -2.73 -2.96 -0.17
C LEU A 80 -3.58 -1.97 0.64
N GLY A 81 -3.85 -0.78 0.08
CA GLY A 81 -4.76 0.20 0.66
C GLY A 81 -6.21 -0.30 0.75
N ALA A 82 -6.72 -0.97 -0.29
CA ALA A 82 -8.06 -1.55 -0.29
C ALA A 82 -8.25 -2.61 0.80
N GLY A 83 -7.24 -3.45 1.05
CA GLY A 83 -7.26 -4.39 2.17
C GLY A 83 -7.40 -3.67 3.52
N THR A 84 -6.77 -2.50 3.68
CA THR A 84 -6.93 -1.66 4.88
C THR A 84 -8.32 -1.07 5.01
N ILE A 85 -8.98 -0.69 3.91
CA ILE A 85 -10.38 -0.26 3.91
C ILE A 85 -11.29 -1.43 4.37
N TYR A 86 -11.01 -2.66 3.93
CA TYR A 86 -11.73 -3.85 4.40
C TYR A 86 -11.50 -4.13 5.88
N LEU A 87 -10.25 -4.04 6.36
CA LEU A 87 -9.90 -4.20 7.77
C LEU A 87 -10.69 -3.23 8.65
N LEU A 88 -10.77 -1.98 8.23
CA LEU A 88 -11.40 -0.89 8.98
C LEU A 88 -12.87 -0.64 8.59
N SER A 89 -13.50 -1.59 7.89
CA SER A 89 -14.87 -1.46 7.34
C SER A 89 -15.96 -1.22 8.38
N LYS A 90 -15.73 -1.59 9.65
CA LYS A 90 -16.67 -1.31 10.76
C LYS A 90 -16.47 0.07 11.40
N SER A 91 -15.39 0.78 11.04
CA SER A 91 -15.05 2.10 11.59
C SER A 91 -15.54 3.23 10.69
N ARG A 92 -15.27 4.48 11.08
CA ARG A 92 -15.52 5.67 10.25
C ARG A 92 -14.40 5.96 9.24
N PHE A 93 -13.41 5.07 9.11
CA PHE A 93 -12.27 5.23 8.20
C PHE A 93 -12.68 5.37 6.72
N GLY A 94 -13.86 4.85 6.34
CA GLY A 94 -14.38 5.04 4.98
C GLY A 94 -14.56 6.50 4.55
N TYR A 95 -14.74 7.45 5.48
CA TYR A 95 -14.73 8.88 5.14
C TYR A 95 -13.35 9.34 4.65
N PHE A 96 -12.30 8.90 5.33
CA PHE A 96 -10.93 9.18 4.93
C PHE A 96 -10.61 8.50 3.59
N ALA A 97 -10.99 7.24 3.42
CA ALA A 97 -10.80 6.50 2.17
C ALA A 97 -11.52 7.15 0.98
N GLY A 98 -12.77 7.57 1.15
CA GLY A 98 -13.49 8.30 0.11
C GLY A 98 -12.82 9.63 -0.23
N ALA A 99 -12.37 10.39 0.77
CA ALA A 99 -11.64 11.64 0.56
C ALA A 99 -10.31 11.43 -0.20
N THR A 100 -9.53 10.39 0.11
CA THR A 100 -8.27 10.12 -0.59
C THR A 100 -8.49 9.69 -2.04
N ILE A 101 -9.58 8.95 -2.33
CA ILE A 101 -10.02 8.65 -3.70
C ILE A 101 -10.33 9.95 -4.45
N LEU A 102 -11.11 10.86 -3.85
CA LEU A 102 -11.43 12.17 -4.44
C LEU A 102 -10.18 13.00 -4.72
N VAL A 103 -9.26 13.08 -3.76
CA VAL A 103 -7.98 13.81 -3.91
C VAL A 103 -7.13 13.20 -5.02
N GLY A 104 -7.04 11.86 -5.08
CA GLY A 104 -6.32 11.17 -6.14
C GLY A 104 -6.88 11.50 -7.54
N GLY A 105 -8.21 11.45 -7.69
CA GLY A 105 -8.90 11.86 -8.92
C GLY A 105 -8.67 13.32 -9.29
N LEU A 106 -8.79 14.22 -8.32
CA LEU A 106 -8.58 15.65 -8.52
C LEU A 106 -7.14 15.95 -8.98
N LEU A 107 -6.14 15.31 -8.36
CA LEU A 107 -4.75 15.50 -8.77
C LEU A 107 -4.49 14.96 -10.17
N SER A 108 -5.11 13.84 -10.57
CA SER A 108 -5.06 13.36 -11.96
C SER A 108 -5.64 14.38 -12.94
N PHE A 109 -6.78 14.97 -12.60
CA PHE A 109 -7.42 16.02 -13.39
C PHE A 109 -6.54 17.26 -13.53
N LEU A 110 -5.96 17.75 -12.44
CA LEU A 110 -5.09 18.92 -12.46
C LEU A 110 -3.82 18.64 -13.26
N PHE A 111 -3.15 17.50 -13.03
CA PHE A 111 -1.93 17.15 -13.76
C PHE A 111 -2.17 16.85 -15.23
N SER A 112 -3.35 16.35 -15.61
CA SER A 112 -3.69 16.12 -17.02
C SER A 112 -3.77 17.40 -17.87
N ARG A 113 -3.83 18.57 -17.23
CA ARG A 113 -3.80 19.90 -17.86
C ARG A 113 -2.43 20.55 -17.82
N SER A 114 -1.47 19.94 -17.13
CA SER A 114 -0.09 20.41 -17.10
C SER A 114 0.58 20.11 -18.44
N SER A 115 1.53 20.96 -18.83
CA SER A 115 2.45 20.71 -19.94
C SER A 115 3.28 19.43 -19.76
N LEU A 116 3.37 18.91 -18.53
CA LEU A 116 4.05 17.64 -18.21
C LEU A 116 3.36 16.40 -18.80
N TYR A 117 2.05 16.48 -19.11
CA TYR A 117 1.24 15.36 -19.58
C TYR A 117 0.42 15.72 -20.83
N PRO A 118 1.07 16.00 -21.97
CA PRO A 118 0.38 16.38 -23.19
C PRO A 118 -0.61 15.29 -23.66
N GLY A 119 -1.77 15.71 -24.17
CA GLY A 119 -2.81 14.79 -24.66
C GLY A 119 -3.56 14.00 -23.59
N SER A 120 -3.41 14.35 -22.31
CA SER A 120 -3.94 13.53 -21.20
C SER A 120 -5.29 14.01 -20.65
N SER A 121 -5.83 15.10 -21.16
CA SER A 121 -7.02 15.78 -20.62
C SER A 121 -8.26 14.87 -20.55
N GLY A 122 -8.48 14.04 -21.57
CA GLY A 122 -9.58 13.07 -21.60
C GLY A 122 -9.44 12.01 -20.51
N ALA A 123 -8.26 11.39 -20.40
CA ALA A 123 -7.97 10.38 -19.39
C ALA A 123 -8.07 10.94 -17.97
N GLY A 124 -7.50 12.12 -17.70
CA GLY A 124 -7.60 12.77 -16.39
C GLY A 124 -9.02 13.18 -16.01
N THR A 125 -9.83 13.61 -16.98
CA THR A 125 -11.25 13.94 -16.75
C THR A 125 -12.07 12.68 -16.45
N ALA A 126 -11.85 11.59 -17.19
CA ALA A 126 -12.51 10.31 -16.93
C ALA A 126 -12.12 9.75 -15.54
N ALA A 127 -10.84 9.80 -15.19
CA ALA A 127 -10.36 9.36 -13.88
C ALA A 127 -10.98 10.17 -12.74
N PHE A 128 -11.09 11.49 -12.90
CA PHE A 128 -11.75 12.34 -11.92
C PHE A 128 -13.23 12.07 -11.79
N ALA A 129 -13.95 11.87 -12.90
CA ALA A 129 -15.37 11.52 -12.85
C ALA A 129 -15.61 10.20 -12.10
N ILE A 130 -14.80 9.17 -12.41
CA ILE A 130 -14.87 7.86 -11.72
C ILE A 130 -14.54 8.00 -10.23
N ALA A 131 -13.46 8.72 -9.91
CA ALA A 131 -13.04 8.95 -8.52
C ALA A 131 -14.05 9.80 -7.75
N LEU A 132 -14.70 10.78 -8.40
CA LEU A 132 -15.74 11.61 -7.82
C LEU A 132 -16.95 10.77 -7.43
N VAL A 133 -17.49 10.01 -8.38
CA VAL A 133 -18.64 9.13 -8.14
C VAL A 133 -18.29 8.07 -7.10
N GLY A 134 -17.14 7.40 -7.26
CA GLY A 134 -16.68 6.34 -6.36
C GLY A 134 -16.41 6.84 -4.94
N GLY A 135 -15.68 7.96 -4.79
CA GLY A 135 -15.35 8.56 -3.50
C GLY A 135 -16.58 9.06 -2.76
N VAL A 136 -17.52 9.72 -3.46
CA VAL A 136 -18.81 10.13 -2.88
C VAL A 136 -19.63 8.92 -2.47
N ALA A 137 -19.69 7.87 -3.29
CA ALA A 137 -20.40 6.63 -2.96
C ALA A 137 -19.82 5.94 -1.71
N VAL A 138 -18.49 5.90 -1.57
CA VAL A 138 -17.80 5.39 -0.37
C VAL A 138 -18.14 6.24 0.87
N ILE A 139 -18.17 7.57 0.75
CA ILE A 139 -18.55 8.48 1.85
C ILE A 139 -20.00 8.26 2.28
N ILE A 140 -20.94 8.21 1.32
CA ILE A 140 -22.37 7.97 1.58
C ILE A 140 -22.57 6.59 2.21
N ALA A 141 -21.90 5.56 1.70
CA ALA A 141 -21.94 4.22 2.29
C ALA A 141 -21.35 4.21 3.70
N THR A 142 -20.30 4.99 3.98
CA THR A 142 -19.76 5.11 5.35
C THR A 142 -20.76 5.75 6.32
N ALA A 143 -21.57 6.71 5.84
CA ALA A 143 -22.62 7.33 6.64
C ALA A 143 -23.81 6.40 6.89
N THR A 144 -24.19 5.61 5.89
CA THR A 144 -25.44 4.83 5.89
C THR A 144 -25.24 3.35 6.24
N ARG A 145 -24.26 2.68 5.63
CA ARG A 145 -23.96 1.24 5.75
C ARG A 145 -22.46 0.98 5.67
N ARG A 146 -21.73 1.23 6.77
CA ARG A 146 -20.25 1.22 6.82
C ARG A 146 -19.59 0.00 6.15
N ALA A 147 -20.14 -1.19 6.34
CA ALA A 147 -19.62 -2.43 5.74
C ALA A 147 -19.64 -2.42 4.20
N LEU A 148 -20.55 -1.66 3.57
CA LEU A 148 -20.66 -1.55 2.13
C LEU A 148 -19.56 -0.67 1.53
N ALA A 149 -19.01 0.29 2.28
CA ALA A 149 -18.00 1.23 1.80
C ALA A 149 -16.76 0.51 1.23
N ALA A 150 -16.31 -0.57 1.89
CA ALA A 150 -15.18 -1.37 1.41
C ALA A 150 -15.47 -2.08 0.08
N HIS A 151 -16.69 -2.60 -0.10
CA HIS A 151 -17.10 -3.26 -1.34
C HIS A 151 -17.23 -2.29 -2.51
N ILE A 152 -17.74 -1.08 -2.25
CA ILE A 152 -17.80 -0.01 -3.26
C ILE A 152 -16.38 0.40 -3.66
N ALA A 153 -15.49 0.65 -2.69
CA ALA A 153 -14.10 0.99 -2.96
C ALA A 153 -13.41 -0.10 -3.79
N MET A 154 -13.65 -1.37 -3.47
CA MET A 154 -13.13 -2.51 -4.23
C MET A 154 -13.70 -2.59 -5.65
N GLY A 155 -15.00 -2.32 -5.83
CA GLY A 155 -15.63 -2.27 -7.14
C GLY A 155 -15.06 -1.16 -8.03
N VAL A 156 -14.88 0.04 -7.46
CA VAL A 156 -14.22 1.16 -8.13
C VAL A 156 -12.79 0.81 -8.52
N LEU A 157 -12.04 0.19 -7.59
CA LEU A 157 -10.68 -0.29 -7.86
C LEU A 157 -10.66 -1.33 -8.98
N ALA A 158 -11.56 -2.33 -8.96
CA ALA A 158 -11.60 -3.38 -9.98
C ALA A 158 -11.90 -2.81 -11.39
N VAL A 159 -12.90 -1.93 -11.51
CA VAL A 159 -13.22 -1.26 -12.77
C VAL A 159 -12.05 -0.40 -13.25
N GLY A 160 -11.44 0.36 -12.34
CA GLY A 160 -10.24 1.13 -12.61
C GLY A 160 -9.10 0.23 -13.11
N SER A 161 -8.84 -0.90 -12.43
CA SER A 161 -7.78 -1.84 -12.76
C SER A 161 -7.95 -2.40 -14.17
N LEU A 162 -9.18 -2.76 -14.57
CA LEU A 162 -9.48 -3.22 -15.93
C LEU A 162 -9.24 -2.11 -16.97
N ALA A 163 -9.66 -0.89 -16.67
CA ALA A 163 -9.47 0.25 -17.57
C ALA A 163 -7.99 0.59 -17.78
N VAL A 164 -7.20 0.64 -16.70
CA VAL A 164 -5.75 0.93 -16.81
C VAL A 164 -5.00 -0.26 -17.41
N ALA A 165 -5.41 -1.51 -17.17
CA ALA A 165 -4.83 -2.66 -17.84
C ALA A 165 -5.06 -2.58 -19.35
N TYR A 166 -6.27 -2.28 -19.81
CA TYR A 166 -6.56 -2.07 -21.23
C TYR A 166 -5.68 -0.95 -21.82
N MET A 167 -5.58 0.20 -21.14
CA MET A 167 -4.74 1.30 -21.62
C MET A 167 -3.25 0.98 -21.62
N VAL A 168 -2.74 0.30 -20.58
CA VAL A 168 -1.32 -0.09 -20.48
C VAL A 168 -0.97 -1.14 -21.52
N LEU A 169 -1.86 -2.08 -21.85
CA LEU A 169 -1.61 -3.10 -22.85
C LEU A 169 -1.78 -2.55 -24.28
N GLY A 170 -2.71 -1.63 -24.50
CA GLY A 170 -2.99 -1.04 -25.82
C GLY A 170 -2.16 0.19 -26.18
N ALA A 171 -1.47 0.82 -25.23
CA ALA A 171 -0.69 2.03 -25.50
C ALA A 171 0.49 1.76 -26.44
N HIS A 172 0.70 2.61 -27.44
CA HIS A 172 1.90 2.55 -28.26
C HIS A 172 3.12 3.06 -27.48
N LEU A 173 4.20 2.27 -27.50
CA LEU A 173 5.50 2.61 -26.91
C LEU A 173 6.49 2.80 -28.05
N ALA A 174 7.19 3.94 -28.08
CA ALA A 174 8.25 4.17 -29.05
C ALA A 174 9.39 3.16 -28.82
N ALA A 175 10.07 2.74 -29.90
CA ALA A 175 11.23 1.85 -29.80
C ALA A 175 12.26 2.45 -28.81
N PRO A 176 12.82 1.65 -27.88
CA PRO A 176 12.82 0.19 -27.83
C PRO A 176 11.63 -0.47 -27.10
N GLY A 177 10.60 0.30 -26.74
CA GLY A 177 9.41 -0.21 -26.03
C GLY A 177 9.52 -0.20 -24.50
N TRP A 178 10.57 0.42 -23.96
CA TRP A 178 10.83 0.53 -22.52
C TRP A 178 11.78 1.71 -22.25
N ALA A 179 11.84 2.16 -20.99
CA ALA A 179 12.75 3.23 -20.57
C ALA A 179 13.32 2.98 -19.17
N VAL A 180 14.60 3.27 -19.01
CA VAL A 180 15.33 3.29 -17.75
C VAL A 180 16.04 4.62 -17.58
N ASP A 181 16.33 4.99 -16.34
CA ASP A 181 17.19 6.12 -16.03
C ASP A 181 18.61 5.89 -16.60
N PRO A 182 19.20 6.83 -17.37
CA PRO A 182 20.51 6.62 -17.98
C PRO A 182 21.66 6.44 -16.99
N HIS A 183 21.54 6.99 -15.77
CA HIS A 183 22.58 6.93 -14.75
C HIS A 183 22.36 5.73 -13.84
N THR A 184 21.17 5.60 -13.26
CA THR A 184 20.88 4.58 -12.25
C THR A 184 20.41 3.26 -12.85
N HIS A 185 19.97 3.24 -14.12
CA HIS A 185 19.40 2.08 -14.81
C HIS A 185 18.13 1.52 -14.15
N VAL A 186 17.48 2.30 -13.29
CA VAL A 186 16.18 1.98 -12.69
C VAL A 186 15.08 2.21 -13.74
N PRO A 187 14.04 1.36 -13.83
CA PRO A 187 12.95 1.60 -14.75
C PRO A 187 12.19 2.88 -14.40
N VAL A 188 11.88 3.66 -15.44
CA VAL A 188 11.15 4.93 -15.32
C VAL A 188 9.94 4.89 -16.22
N GLY A 189 8.83 5.49 -15.80
CA GLY A 189 7.57 5.45 -16.54
C GLY A 189 7.52 6.28 -17.83
N SER A 190 8.64 6.83 -18.29
CA SER A 190 8.68 7.82 -19.38
C SER A 190 8.40 7.24 -20.76
N ALA A 191 8.53 5.92 -20.97
CA ALA A 191 8.17 5.31 -22.24
C ALA A 191 6.65 5.35 -22.49
N PHE A 192 5.84 5.32 -21.42
CA PHE A 192 4.38 5.41 -21.55
C PHE A 192 3.93 6.84 -21.91
N PRO A 193 2.89 6.98 -22.75
CA PRO A 193 2.31 8.28 -23.05
C PRO A 193 1.66 8.91 -21.83
N GLY A 194 1.55 10.24 -21.85
CA GLY A 194 1.06 11.03 -20.71
C GLY A 194 -0.31 10.57 -20.18
N TYR A 195 -1.20 10.17 -21.09
CA TYR A 195 -2.57 9.76 -20.75
C TYR A 195 -2.62 8.49 -19.90
N VAL A 196 -1.61 7.62 -19.98
CA VAL A 196 -1.49 6.45 -19.08
C VAL A 196 -0.83 6.89 -17.77
N ARG A 197 0.25 7.67 -17.85
CA ARG A 197 1.04 8.07 -16.68
C ARG A 197 0.23 8.87 -15.66
N VAL A 198 -0.65 9.76 -16.12
CA VAL A 198 -1.48 10.60 -15.24
C VAL A 198 -2.48 9.80 -14.40
N LEU A 199 -2.84 8.59 -14.83
CA LEU A 199 -3.79 7.70 -14.16
C LEU A 199 -3.18 6.98 -12.95
N THR A 200 -1.85 6.95 -12.83
CA THR A 200 -1.17 6.31 -11.68
C THR A 200 -1.44 7.03 -10.36
N GLY A 201 -1.70 8.35 -10.42
CA GLY A 201 -1.93 9.20 -9.25
C GLY A 201 -3.07 8.69 -8.37
N PRO A 202 -4.31 8.56 -8.89
CA PRO A 202 -5.46 8.07 -8.15
C PRO A 202 -5.21 6.76 -7.38
N PHE A 203 -4.58 5.78 -8.03
CA PHE A 203 -4.30 4.46 -7.45
C PHE A 203 -3.29 4.56 -6.30
N ASN A 204 -2.17 5.25 -6.52
CA ASN A 204 -1.11 5.35 -5.54
C ASN A 204 -1.49 6.26 -4.37
N ILE A 205 -2.11 7.40 -4.63
CA ILE A 205 -2.51 8.35 -3.57
C ILE A 205 -3.56 7.72 -2.66
N ALA A 206 -4.64 7.18 -3.24
CA ALA A 206 -5.68 6.55 -2.43
C ALA A 206 -5.13 5.33 -1.69
N GLY A 207 -4.41 4.46 -2.39
CA GLY A 207 -3.83 3.23 -1.84
C GLY A 207 -2.82 3.48 -0.72
N ALA A 208 -1.79 4.27 -0.98
CA ALA A 208 -0.71 4.53 -0.02
C ALA A 208 -1.21 5.30 1.20
N LEU A 209 -2.06 6.33 1.01
CA LEU A 209 -2.62 7.07 2.15
C LEU A 209 -3.52 6.17 2.99
N CYS A 210 -4.36 5.33 2.38
CA CYS A 210 -5.17 4.39 3.15
C CYS A 210 -4.32 3.38 3.93
N LEU A 211 -3.24 2.87 3.33
CA LEU A 211 -2.34 1.92 3.98
C LEU A 211 -1.62 2.57 5.18
N VAL A 212 -0.96 3.71 4.95
CA VAL A 212 -0.17 4.41 5.98
C VAL A 212 -1.08 4.92 7.11
N PHE A 213 -2.12 5.69 6.78
CA PHE A 213 -2.98 6.27 7.81
C PHE A 213 -3.89 5.23 8.47
N GLY A 214 -4.25 4.15 7.78
CA GLY A 214 -4.98 3.04 8.41
C GLY A 214 -4.11 2.28 9.41
N ALA A 215 -2.81 2.12 9.14
CA ALA A 215 -1.85 1.56 10.08
C ALA A 215 -1.64 2.49 11.30
N ILE A 216 -1.45 3.81 11.07
CA ILE A 216 -1.38 4.81 12.17
C ILE A 216 -2.67 4.82 13.00
N TYR A 217 -3.83 4.78 12.35
CA TYR A 217 -5.12 4.70 13.01
C TYR A 217 -5.23 3.45 13.88
N SER A 218 -4.74 2.31 13.38
CA SER A 218 -4.71 1.06 14.13
C SER A 218 -3.80 1.18 15.36
N ALA A 219 -2.60 1.76 15.23
CA ALA A 219 -1.71 2.03 16.35
C ALA A 219 -2.40 2.89 17.44
N TYR A 220 -3.08 3.96 17.02
CA TYR A 220 -3.85 4.83 17.93
C TYR A 220 -4.94 4.09 18.70
N VAL A 221 -5.61 3.14 18.04
CA VAL A 221 -6.71 2.37 18.64
C VAL A 221 -6.20 1.46 19.77
N TYR A 222 -5.02 0.85 19.61
CA TYR A 222 -4.45 -0.13 20.56
C TYR A 222 -3.51 0.47 21.62
N MET A 223 -3.00 1.69 21.44
CA MET A 223 -2.11 2.31 22.42
C MET A 223 -2.87 2.96 23.60
N PRO A 224 -2.21 3.17 24.76
CA PRO A 224 -2.81 3.90 25.89
C PRO A 224 -3.26 5.30 25.47
N LYS A 225 -4.51 5.68 25.75
CA LYS A 225 -5.13 6.91 25.21
C LYS A 225 -5.11 8.03 26.24
N LYS A 226 -4.55 9.18 25.86
CA LYS A 226 -4.70 10.46 26.55
C LYS A 226 -5.57 11.39 25.69
N ARG A 227 -6.78 11.70 26.18
CA ARG A 227 -7.74 12.55 25.47
C ARG A 227 -7.67 13.98 26.01
N VAL A 228 -6.88 14.82 25.34
CA VAL A 228 -6.72 16.25 25.66
C VAL A 228 -7.84 17.08 25.04
N LEU A 229 -8.27 16.72 23.83
CA LEU A 229 -9.33 17.41 23.09
C LEU A 229 -10.59 16.54 22.94
N PRO A 230 -11.79 17.15 22.98
CA PRO A 230 -13.05 16.44 22.80
C PRO A 230 -13.23 16.00 21.34
N ALA A 231 -13.85 14.83 21.14
CA ALA A 231 -14.03 14.22 19.83
C ALA A 231 -14.79 15.09 18.80
N ARG A 232 -15.57 16.08 19.25
CA ARG A 232 -16.28 17.03 18.39
C ARG A 232 -15.37 17.89 17.51
N LEU A 233 -14.09 18.06 17.89
CA LEU A 233 -13.09 18.78 17.09
C LEU A 233 -12.47 17.90 15.98
N ALA A 234 -13.03 16.71 15.74
CA ALA A 234 -12.72 15.83 14.63
C ALA A 234 -11.21 15.61 14.42
N ILE A 235 -10.67 16.00 13.26
CA ILE A 235 -9.27 15.79 12.87
C ILE A 235 -8.31 16.39 13.90
N LEU A 236 -8.58 17.61 14.40
CA LEU A 236 -7.75 18.26 15.40
C LEU A 236 -7.68 17.43 16.68
N ALA A 237 -8.82 16.88 17.12
CA ALA A 237 -8.84 16.01 18.29
C ALA A 237 -8.07 14.71 18.05
N VAL A 238 -8.20 14.08 16.88
CA VAL A 238 -7.46 12.85 16.55
C VAL A 238 -5.95 13.11 16.58
N THR A 239 -5.48 14.16 15.92
CA THR A 239 -4.05 14.50 15.84
C THR A 239 -3.48 14.83 17.22
N VAL A 240 -4.12 15.74 17.95
CA VAL A 240 -3.61 16.16 19.28
C VAL A 240 -3.68 15.02 20.29
N ASN A 241 -4.77 14.25 20.30
CA ASN A 241 -4.89 13.10 21.21
C ASN A 241 -3.91 11.98 20.84
N PHE A 242 -3.61 11.78 19.56
CA PHE A 242 -2.58 10.84 19.12
C PHE A 242 -1.21 11.23 19.70
N VAL A 243 -0.76 12.47 19.46
CA VAL A 243 0.53 12.97 19.96
C VAL A 243 0.59 12.92 21.48
N ALA A 244 -0.47 13.34 22.16
CA ALA A 244 -0.55 13.31 23.63
C ALA A 244 -0.49 11.89 24.22
N SER A 245 -0.82 10.87 23.44
CA SER A 245 -0.80 9.46 23.85
C SER A 245 0.57 8.80 23.66
N LEU A 246 1.47 9.37 22.84
CA LEU A 246 2.78 8.78 22.54
C LEU A 246 3.67 8.58 23.77
N PRO A 247 3.80 9.53 24.72
CA PRO A 247 4.66 9.30 25.90
C PRO A 247 4.19 8.09 26.73
N GLY A 248 2.88 7.93 26.89
CA GLY A 248 2.31 6.77 27.58
C GLY A 248 2.56 5.46 26.83
N ALA A 249 2.50 5.49 25.50
CA ALA A 249 2.84 4.34 24.66
C ALA A 249 4.33 3.95 24.77
N VAL A 250 5.24 4.93 24.80
CA VAL A 250 6.69 4.69 24.98
C VAL A 250 6.98 4.08 26.35
N VAL A 251 6.38 4.64 27.42
CA VAL A 251 6.52 4.08 28.76
C VAL A 251 5.98 2.65 28.82
N ALA A 252 4.82 2.38 28.20
CA ALA A 252 4.27 1.03 28.13
C ALA A 252 5.15 0.07 27.31
N LEU A 253 5.80 0.55 26.25
CA LEU A 253 6.74 -0.24 25.45
C LEU A 253 7.97 -0.64 26.26
N ILE A 254 8.58 0.31 26.96
CA ILE A 254 9.76 0.07 27.80
C ILE A 254 9.47 -0.97 28.90
N HIS A 255 8.27 -0.92 29.48
CA HIS A 255 7.84 -1.87 30.51
C HIS A 255 7.29 -3.20 29.96
N GLY A 256 7.29 -3.43 28.64
CA GLY A 256 6.73 -4.65 28.04
C GLY A 256 5.21 -4.80 28.20
N LYS A 257 4.48 -3.71 28.48
CA LYS A 257 3.02 -3.68 28.68
C LYS A 257 2.24 -3.19 27.47
N LEU A 258 2.93 -2.78 26.41
CA LEU A 258 2.28 -2.27 25.20
C LEU A 258 1.74 -3.43 24.36
N ASN A 259 0.51 -3.27 23.86
CA ASN A 259 -0.07 -4.23 22.94
C ASN A 259 0.81 -4.34 21.67
N SER A 260 1.20 -5.56 21.30
CA SER A 260 2.08 -5.86 20.15
C SER A 260 1.59 -5.30 18.82
N ARG A 261 0.28 -5.08 18.67
CA ARG A 261 -0.31 -4.44 17.49
C ARG A 261 0.18 -3.00 17.29
N VAL A 262 0.58 -2.30 18.36
CA VAL A 262 1.06 -0.91 18.27
C VAL A 262 2.40 -0.82 17.55
N PRO A 263 3.50 -1.45 18.02
CA PRO A 263 4.76 -1.43 17.29
C PRO A 263 4.64 -2.09 15.90
N ALA A 264 3.85 -3.16 15.77
CA ALA A 264 3.57 -3.81 14.49
C ALA A 264 2.98 -2.84 13.45
N THR A 265 1.93 -2.11 13.82
CA THR A 265 1.26 -1.20 12.89
C THR A 265 2.06 0.08 12.63
N ILE A 266 2.92 0.52 13.57
CA ILE A 266 3.88 1.60 13.32
C ILE A 266 4.93 1.16 12.29
N LEU A 267 5.49 -0.06 12.41
CA LEU A 267 6.43 -0.60 11.43
C LEU A 267 5.79 -0.71 10.05
N ILE A 268 4.54 -1.18 9.98
CA ILE A 268 3.77 -1.23 8.72
C ILE A 268 3.56 0.18 8.15
N ALA A 269 3.25 1.18 8.99
CA ALA A 269 3.06 2.56 8.54
C ALA A 269 4.35 3.14 7.94
N ILE A 270 5.48 2.96 8.62
CA ILE A 270 6.80 3.41 8.13
C ILE A 270 7.16 2.67 6.84
N GLY A 271 7.00 1.34 6.84
CA GLY A 271 7.30 0.50 5.69
C GLY A 271 6.43 0.79 4.46
N ALA A 272 5.19 1.22 4.66
CA ALA A 272 4.31 1.66 3.58
C ALA A 272 4.64 3.08 3.09
N PHE A 273 5.16 3.94 3.96
CA PHE A 273 5.51 5.32 3.62
C PHE A 273 6.78 5.39 2.76
N ILE A 274 7.81 4.59 3.08
CA ILE A 274 9.12 4.65 2.41
C ILE A 274 9.02 4.43 0.89
N PRO A 275 8.40 3.37 0.35
CA PRO A 275 8.25 3.17 -1.09
C PRO A 275 7.41 4.27 -1.75
N GLY A 276 6.39 4.79 -1.04
CA GLY A 276 5.60 5.93 -1.51
C GLY A 276 6.45 7.18 -1.72
N LEU A 277 7.39 7.44 -0.79
CA LEU A 277 8.34 8.55 -0.90
C LEU A 277 9.36 8.33 -2.01
N THR A 278 10.00 7.17 -2.09
CA THR A 278 11.03 6.89 -3.11
C THR A 278 10.46 6.79 -4.52
N SER A 279 9.24 6.25 -4.68
CA SER A 279 8.50 6.27 -5.95
C SER A 279 8.07 7.69 -6.34
N GLY A 280 7.69 8.53 -5.37
CA GLY A 280 7.43 9.95 -5.59
C GLY A 280 8.67 10.70 -6.09
N LEU A 281 9.82 10.45 -5.47
CA LEU A 281 11.12 11.02 -5.86
C LEU A 281 11.55 10.60 -7.28
N ASN A 282 11.24 9.36 -7.70
CA ASN A 282 11.49 8.89 -9.06
C ASN A 282 10.82 9.80 -10.12
N ARG A 283 9.61 10.31 -9.84
CA ARG A 283 8.92 11.25 -10.74
C ARG A 283 9.63 12.59 -10.92
N PHE A 284 10.49 12.96 -9.98
CA PHE A 284 11.33 14.16 -10.02
C PHE A 284 12.77 13.87 -10.48
N GLY A 285 13.04 12.66 -11.00
CA GLY A 285 14.36 12.26 -11.50
C GLY A 285 15.32 11.73 -10.43
N VAL A 286 14.88 11.61 -9.17
CA VAL A 286 15.70 11.04 -8.09
C VAL A 286 15.40 9.54 -8.00
N THR A 287 16.19 8.75 -8.74
CA THR A 287 15.92 7.31 -8.97
C THR A 287 16.81 6.37 -8.15
N TRP A 288 17.91 6.85 -7.57
CA TRP A 288 18.90 6.02 -6.87
C TRP A 288 18.34 5.25 -5.65
N SER A 289 17.32 5.80 -4.99
CA SER A 289 16.72 5.23 -3.78
C SER A 289 15.53 4.32 -4.04
N PHE A 290 15.15 4.11 -5.31
CA PHE A 290 13.92 3.40 -5.69
C PHE A 290 13.89 1.96 -5.14
N PHE A 291 14.80 1.09 -5.59
CA PHE A 291 14.86 -0.32 -5.15
C PHE A 291 15.17 -0.48 -3.67
N LEU A 292 15.99 0.41 -3.10
CA LEU A 292 16.31 0.40 -1.68
C LEU A 292 15.08 0.71 -0.84
N GLY A 293 14.32 1.73 -1.22
CA GLY A 293 13.10 2.12 -0.53
C GLY A 293 12.03 1.04 -0.59
N GLU A 294 11.88 0.38 -1.74
CA GLU A 294 10.98 -0.76 -1.91
C GLU A 294 11.36 -1.90 -0.96
N PHE A 295 12.62 -2.37 -1.02
CA PHE A 295 13.08 -3.48 -0.20
C PHE A 295 12.97 -3.18 1.30
N VAL A 296 13.48 -2.03 1.76
CA VAL A 296 13.40 -1.62 3.17
C VAL A 296 11.95 -1.46 3.61
N GLY A 297 11.11 -0.85 2.77
CA GLY A 297 9.69 -0.70 3.04
C GLY A 297 9.00 -2.05 3.24
N LEU A 298 9.23 -2.99 2.32
CA LEU A 298 8.66 -4.34 2.40
C LEU A 298 9.16 -5.12 3.61
N VAL A 299 10.46 -5.04 3.94
CA VAL A 299 11.02 -5.66 5.15
C VAL A 299 10.34 -5.13 6.40
N LEU A 300 10.13 -3.82 6.51
CA LEU A 300 9.45 -3.23 7.67
C LEU A 300 7.99 -3.65 7.77
N ILE A 301 7.26 -3.70 6.64
CA ILE A 301 5.88 -4.22 6.63
C ILE A 301 5.88 -5.69 7.08
N PHE A 302 6.79 -6.50 6.55
CA PHE A 302 6.89 -7.92 6.90
C PHE A 302 7.24 -8.12 8.38
N VAL A 303 8.25 -7.43 8.91
CA VAL A 303 8.60 -7.49 10.34
C VAL A 303 7.43 -7.01 11.20
N GLY A 304 6.75 -5.92 10.81
CA GLY A 304 5.55 -5.45 11.51
C GLY A 304 4.45 -6.51 11.54
N PHE A 305 4.23 -7.21 10.43
CA PHE A 305 3.31 -8.36 10.38
C PHE A 305 3.75 -9.51 11.28
N LEU A 306 5.05 -9.83 11.33
CA LEU A 306 5.59 -10.86 12.23
C LEU A 306 5.40 -10.53 13.72
N VAL A 307 5.51 -9.25 14.07
CA VAL A 307 5.37 -8.76 15.46
C VAL A 307 3.92 -8.77 15.95
N SER A 308 2.93 -8.66 15.06
CA SER A 308 1.51 -8.69 15.44
C SER A 308 1.14 -10.09 15.98
N GLU A 309 1.12 -10.26 17.30
CA GLU A 309 1.11 -11.55 18.05
C GLU A 309 -0.04 -12.53 17.72
N GLU A 310 -1.02 -12.16 16.90
CA GLU A 310 -2.11 -13.07 16.49
C GLU A 310 -1.75 -14.04 15.35
N VAL A 311 -0.51 -13.99 14.86
CA VAL A 311 -0.05 -14.78 13.70
C VAL A 311 0.86 -15.96 14.07
N PHE A 312 1.57 -15.93 15.19
CA PHE A 312 2.53 -16.99 15.53
C PHE A 312 2.25 -17.66 16.87
N ARG A 313 1.27 -18.56 16.83
CA ARG A 313 1.41 -19.81 17.60
C ARG A 313 2.07 -20.89 16.74
N ASN A 314 1.76 -20.94 15.43
CA ASN A 314 2.28 -21.92 14.47
C ASN A 314 2.31 -21.35 13.03
N VAL A 315 3.45 -21.36 12.34
CA VAL A 315 3.50 -21.34 10.86
C VAL A 315 3.11 -22.72 10.40
N ARG A 316 2.02 -22.85 9.64
CA ARG A 316 1.62 -24.14 9.07
C ARG A 316 1.45 -24.00 7.56
N ILE A 317 2.16 -24.81 6.77
CA ILE A 317 1.88 -24.99 5.33
C ILE A 317 1.54 -26.47 5.15
N GLY A 318 0.25 -26.82 5.30
CA GLY A 318 -0.21 -28.22 5.39
C GLY A 318 0.19 -28.94 6.69
N THR A 319 1.39 -28.69 7.21
CA THR A 319 1.93 -29.14 8.51
C THR A 319 2.61 -27.98 9.24
N THR A 320 2.84 -28.11 10.55
CA THR A 320 3.52 -27.05 11.33
C THR A 320 5.00 -26.99 10.99
N LEU A 321 5.43 -25.88 10.38
CA LEU A 321 6.83 -25.61 10.04
C LEU A 321 7.59 -24.95 11.19
N TRP A 322 6.92 -24.09 11.98
CA TRP A 322 7.55 -23.37 13.08
C TRP A 322 6.54 -22.99 14.15
N SER A 323 6.86 -23.17 15.43
CA SER A 323 6.04 -22.70 16.55
C SER A 323 6.89 -21.88 17.51
N ARG A 324 6.41 -20.70 17.90
CA ARG A 324 7.05 -19.91 18.96
C ARG A 324 6.55 -20.42 20.31
N SER A 325 7.47 -20.83 21.20
CA SER A 325 7.12 -21.17 22.58
C SER A 325 6.51 -19.97 23.28
N SER A 326 5.48 -20.21 24.10
CA SER A 326 4.91 -19.24 25.02
C SER A 326 6.05 -18.52 25.75
N SER A 327 6.06 -17.19 25.69
CA SER A 327 6.68 -16.39 26.74
C SER A 327 5.84 -16.58 27.99
N ALA A 328 6.18 -17.61 28.76
CA ALA A 328 5.61 -17.85 30.08
C ALA A 328 6.06 -16.71 31.00
N SER A 329 5.28 -15.63 31.09
CA SER A 329 5.53 -14.63 32.16
C SER A 329 4.36 -13.74 32.58
N LEU A 330 3.11 -13.89 32.11
CA LEU A 330 2.03 -12.99 32.54
C LEU A 330 0.69 -13.63 32.95
N GLU A 331 0.53 -14.96 32.87
CA GLU A 331 -0.70 -15.63 33.34
C GLU A 331 -0.61 -16.21 34.77
N ARG A 332 0.51 -16.02 35.49
CA ARG A 332 0.68 -16.56 36.86
C ARG A 332 0.54 -15.55 38.01
N GLU A 333 0.23 -14.28 37.76
CA GLU A 333 0.12 -13.27 38.84
C GLU A 333 -1.29 -12.69 39.05
N VAL A 334 -2.34 -13.32 38.52
CA VAL A 334 -3.72 -13.01 38.93
C VAL A 334 -4.44 -14.31 39.29
N GLY A 335 -4.04 -14.87 40.43
CA GLY A 335 -4.90 -15.67 41.30
C GLY A 335 -5.34 -14.80 42.46
#